data_AF-A0A0B5EUI5-F1
#
_entry.id   AF-A0A0B5EUI5-F1
#
_cell.length_a   1.000
_cell.length_b   1.000
_cell.length_c   1.000
_cell.angle_alpha   90.00
_cell.angle_beta   90.00
_cell.angle_gamma   90.00
#
_symmetry.space_group_name_H-M   'P 1'
#
loop_
_entity.id
_entity.type
_entity.pdbx_description
1 polymer ?
#
loop_
_entity_poly.entity_id
_entity_poly.type
_entity_poly.pdbx_seq_one_letter_code
_entity_poly.pdbx_strand_id
1 'polypeptide(L)'
;MVYFDLGETLVHTGEDDSTRYLPGAAEYLRELRERHIKVGLITNVPSEWGSTDAERAAALKKEVDATWKGSAPFAWADFGDRILTPRTEAERKPAPVLWERAKANSGGCRLVYEAETVEETEAAAALGYVAYQVGQPSRPAYLPARVIELLAQLPR
;
A
#
# COMPACT_ATOMS: atom_id res chain seq x y z
N MET A 1 -8.30 -7.03 4.95
CA MET A 1 -7.87 -5.67 4.56
C MET A 1 -6.50 -5.81 3.94
N VAL A 2 -6.23 -5.05 2.88
CA VAL A 2 -4.95 -5.10 2.17
C VAL A 2 -4.24 -3.77 2.36
N TYR A 3 -2.99 -3.81 2.78
CA TYR A 3 -2.11 -2.65 2.77
C TYR A 3 -1.08 -2.81 1.65
N PHE A 4 -0.72 -1.70 1.03
CA PHE A 4 0.28 -1.68 -0.02
C PHE A 4 1.42 -0.73 0.34
N ASP A 5 2.62 -1.01 -0.15
CA ASP A 5 3.51 0.09 -0.52
C ASP A 5 2.95 0.86 -1.74
N LEU A 6 3.46 2.06 -1.99
CA LEU A 6 3.04 2.87 -3.13
C LEU A 6 3.99 2.70 -4.33
N GLY A 7 5.25 3.11 -4.17
CA GLY A 7 6.25 3.13 -5.23
C GLY A 7 6.65 1.72 -5.64
N GLU A 8 6.79 1.50 -6.95
CA GLU A 8 7.11 0.21 -7.57
C GLU A 8 6.19 -0.96 -7.11
N THR A 9 5.04 -0.62 -6.53
CA THR A 9 4.03 -1.55 -6.06
C THR A 9 2.68 -1.25 -6.69
N LEU A 10 2.21 -0.01 -6.62
CA LEU A 10 1.00 0.46 -7.31
C LEU A 10 1.32 1.45 -8.42
N VAL A 11 2.35 2.27 -8.24
CA VAL A 11 2.76 3.30 -9.20
C VAL A 11 4.24 3.19 -9.50
N HIS A 12 4.61 3.64 -10.69
CA HIS A 12 5.99 3.79 -11.12
C HIS A 12 6.24 5.26 -11.45
N THR A 13 7.39 5.78 -11.00
CA THR A 13 7.89 7.09 -11.43
C THR A 13 8.95 6.87 -12.50
N GLY A 14 8.63 7.27 -13.73
CA GLY A 14 9.51 7.12 -14.88
C GLY A 14 10.72 8.05 -14.84
N GLU A 15 11.67 7.83 -15.74
CA GLU A 15 12.86 8.68 -15.91
C GLU A 15 12.53 10.13 -16.29
N ASP A 16 11.32 10.38 -16.80
CA ASP A 16 10.78 11.70 -17.13
C ASP A 16 10.00 12.34 -15.95
N ASP A 17 10.21 11.83 -14.75
CA ASP A 17 9.50 12.16 -13.51
C ASP A 17 7.97 11.93 -13.58
N SER A 18 7.47 11.25 -14.62
CA SER A 18 6.04 10.96 -14.74
C SER A 18 5.62 9.83 -13.82
N THR A 19 4.51 10.02 -13.11
CA THR A 19 3.93 8.96 -12.28
C THR A 19 2.75 8.33 -12.99
N ARG A 20 2.72 6.99 -13.01
CA ARG A 20 1.65 6.19 -13.62
C ARG A 20 1.40 4.93 -12.81
N TYR A 21 0.22 4.34 -12.98
CA TYR A 21 -0.03 2.99 -12.47
C TYR A 21 0.97 1.98 -13.04
N LEU A 22 1.39 1.04 -12.22
CA LEU A 22 1.98 -0.20 -12.71
C LEU A 22 0.93 -1.03 -13.47
N PRO A 23 1.34 -1.87 -14.43
CA PRO A 23 0.42 -2.73 -15.18
C PRO A 23 -0.50 -3.54 -14.25
N GLY A 24 -1.81 -3.45 -14.47
CA GLY A 24 -2.83 -4.16 -13.69
C GLY A 24 -3.21 -3.52 -12.34
N ALA A 25 -2.47 -2.53 -11.83
CA ALA A 25 -2.71 -1.93 -10.51
C ALA A 25 -4.10 -1.28 -10.40
N ALA A 26 -4.50 -0.49 -11.40
CA ALA A 26 -5.81 0.17 -11.41
C ALA A 26 -6.97 -0.83 -11.45
N GLU A 27 -6.82 -1.90 -12.24
CA GLU A 27 -7.81 -2.96 -12.36
C GLU A 27 -7.93 -3.77 -11.06
N TYR A 28 -6.80 -4.03 -10.41
CA TYR A 28 -6.76 -4.74 -9.15
C TYR A 28 -7.38 -3.94 -7.99
N LEU A 29 -7.08 -2.64 -7.87
CA LEU A 29 -7.74 -1.77 -6.88
C LEU A 29 -9.26 -1.71 -7.11
N ARG A 30 -9.69 -1.64 -8.37
CA ARG A 30 -11.11 -1.72 -8.73
C ARG A 30 -11.72 -3.06 -8.30
N GLU A 31 -11.06 -4.18 -8.56
CA GLU A 31 -11.52 -5.50 -8.14
C GLU A 31 -11.67 -5.59 -6.61
N LEU A 32 -10.69 -5.10 -5.85
CA LEU A 32 -10.77 -5.08 -4.38
C LEU A 32 -11.96 -4.25 -3.89
N ARG A 33 -12.20 -3.08 -4.50
CA ARG A 33 -13.37 -2.23 -4.19
C ARG A 33 -14.68 -2.94 -4.50
N GLU A 34 -14.83 -3.54 -5.68
CA GLU A 34 -16.04 -4.27 -6.09
C GLU A 34 -16.36 -5.45 -5.16
N ARG A 35 -15.35 -5.97 -4.46
CA ARG A 35 -15.48 -7.04 -3.46
C ARG A 35 -15.58 -6.55 -2.02
N HIS A 36 -15.68 -5.25 -1.81
CA HIS A 36 -15.72 -4.62 -0.48
C HIS A 36 -14.48 -4.92 0.39
N ILE A 37 -13.33 -5.21 -0.23
CA ILE A 37 -12.06 -5.39 0.47
C ILE A 37 -11.44 -4.01 0.70
N LYS A 38 -11.37 -3.60 1.97
CA LYS A 38 -10.74 -2.32 2.34
C LYS A 38 -9.24 -2.34 2.01
N VAL A 39 -8.76 -1.23 1.46
CA VAL A 39 -7.35 -0.99 1.15
C VAL A 39 -6.76 0.15 1.99
N GLY A 40 -5.45 0.12 2.19
CA GLY A 40 -4.64 1.16 2.85
C GLY A 40 -3.24 1.24 2.26
N LEU A 41 -2.50 2.30 2.59
CA LEU A 41 -1.09 2.49 2.23
C LEU A 41 -0.22 2.49 3.48
N ILE A 42 0.96 1.88 3.35
CA ILE A 42 2.09 1.99 4.28
C ILE A 42 3.27 2.42 3.43
N THR A 43 3.61 3.70 3.46
CA THR A 43 4.58 4.26 2.53
C THR A 43 5.52 5.25 3.21
N ASN A 44 6.77 5.24 2.77
CA ASN A 44 7.77 6.20 3.23
C ASN A 44 7.60 7.50 2.45
N VAL A 45 7.56 8.61 3.18
CA VAL A 45 7.57 9.96 2.60
C VAL A 45 8.63 10.80 3.31
N PRO A 46 9.13 11.87 2.69
CA PRO A 46 10.01 12.83 3.35
C PRO A 46 9.36 13.40 4.62
N SER A 47 10.14 13.52 5.69
CA SER A 47 9.63 13.95 6.99
C SER A 47 9.23 15.42 7.00
N GLU A 48 9.80 16.23 6.12
CA GLU A 48 9.51 17.65 5.89
C GLU A 48 8.15 17.91 5.23
N TRP A 49 7.47 16.89 4.69
CA TRP A 49 6.17 17.04 4.02
C TRP A 49 5.00 17.37 4.96
N GLY A 50 5.20 17.29 6.27
CA GLY A 50 4.18 17.66 7.25
C GLY A 50 4.59 17.28 8.66
N SER A 51 3.80 17.71 9.64
CA SER A 51 3.96 17.36 11.05
C SER A 51 3.04 16.20 11.47
N THR A 52 1.90 16.04 10.78
CA THR A 52 0.90 14.99 11.04
C THR A 52 0.83 13.95 9.91
N ASP A 53 0.23 12.79 10.20
CA ASP A 53 -0.03 11.76 9.18
C ASP A 53 -0.96 12.30 8.08
N ALA A 54 -1.93 13.15 8.43
CA ALA A 54 -2.87 13.74 7.47
C ALA A 54 -2.20 14.76 6.53
N GLU A 55 -1.33 15.62 7.06
CA GLU A 55 -0.55 16.57 6.24
C GLU A 55 0.38 15.84 5.28
N ARG A 56 1.09 14.81 5.76
CA ARG A 56 1.97 13.99 4.92
C ARG A 56 1.20 13.22 3.86
N ALA A 57 0.04 12.65 4.20
CA ALA A 57 -0.83 12.00 3.24
C ALA A 57 -1.38 13.00 2.18
N ALA A 58 -1.68 14.24 2.58
CA ALA A 58 -2.11 15.29 1.64
C ALA A 58 -0.97 15.73 0.71
N ALA A 59 0.23 15.90 1.24
CA ALA A 59 1.43 16.18 0.45
C ALA A 59 1.72 15.05 -0.54
N LEU A 60 1.68 13.79 -0.09
CA LEU A 60 1.84 12.62 -0.96
C LEU A 60 0.86 12.62 -2.14
N LYS A 61 -0.44 12.85 -1.86
CA LYS A 61 -1.47 12.92 -2.91
C LYS A 61 -1.14 14.02 -3.92
N LYS A 62 -0.74 15.20 -3.42
CA LYS A 62 -0.35 16.34 -4.26
C LYS A 62 0.85 16.02 -5.16
N GLU A 63 1.90 15.40 -4.62
CA GLU A 63 3.11 15.07 -5.39
C GLU A 63 2.79 14.07 -6.50
N VAL A 64 2.07 12.99 -6.19
CA VAL A 64 1.67 11.98 -7.19
C VAL A 64 0.73 12.58 -8.24
N ASP A 65 -0.23 13.42 -7.84
CA ASP A 65 -1.19 14.03 -8.77
C ASP A 65 -0.51 15.08 -9.68
N ALA A 66 0.54 15.76 -9.20
CA ALA A 66 1.27 16.77 -9.95
C ALA A 66 2.05 16.18 -11.14
N THR A 67 2.56 14.96 -10.98
CA THR A 67 3.33 14.24 -12.00
C THR A 67 2.52 13.17 -12.74
N TRP A 68 1.22 13.03 -12.43
CA TRP A 68 0.39 11.96 -12.95
C TRP A 68 0.21 12.02 -14.47
N LYS A 69 0.47 10.89 -15.15
CA LYS A 69 0.25 10.70 -16.60
C LYS A 69 -0.61 9.48 -16.92
N GLY A 70 -1.26 8.87 -15.93
CA GLY A 70 -2.21 7.78 -16.16
C GLY A 70 -3.49 8.25 -16.87
N SER A 71 -4.10 7.37 -17.66
CA SER A 71 -5.36 7.67 -18.38
C SER A 71 -6.57 7.89 -17.46
N ALA A 72 -6.51 7.38 -16.23
CA ALA A 72 -7.46 7.65 -15.16
C ALA A 72 -6.70 8.19 -13.93
N PRO A 73 -7.31 9.07 -13.11
CA PRO A 73 -6.71 9.54 -11.85
C PRO A 73 -6.36 8.38 -10.91
N PHE A 74 -5.40 8.60 -10.02
CA PHE A 74 -5.14 7.63 -8.96
C PHE A 74 -6.34 7.54 -8.01
N ALA A 75 -6.73 6.32 -7.64
CA ALA A 75 -7.93 5.99 -6.88
C ALA A 75 -7.82 6.32 -5.37
N TRP A 76 -7.42 7.54 -5.01
CA TRP A 76 -7.24 7.98 -3.62
C TRP A 76 -8.44 7.72 -2.71
N ALA A 77 -9.66 7.75 -3.27
CA ALA A 77 -10.90 7.50 -2.54
C ALA A 77 -10.96 6.10 -1.91
N ASP A 78 -10.34 5.09 -2.53
CA ASP A 78 -10.33 3.72 -2.03
C ASP A 78 -9.54 3.59 -0.71
N PHE A 79 -8.52 4.43 -0.55
CA PHE A 79 -7.65 4.48 0.63
C PHE A 79 -8.22 5.34 1.76
N GLY A 80 -8.92 6.44 1.43
CA GLY A 80 -9.47 7.36 2.42
C GLY A 80 -8.39 7.93 3.35
N ASP A 81 -8.55 7.69 4.64
CA ASP A 81 -7.64 8.07 5.74
C ASP A 81 -6.63 6.97 6.12
N ARG A 82 -6.67 5.81 5.46
CA ARG A 82 -5.79 4.65 5.75
C ARG A 82 -4.45 4.77 5.05
N ILE A 83 -3.82 5.93 5.12
CA ILE A 83 -2.48 6.21 4.57
C ILE A 83 -1.55 6.43 5.75
N LEU A 84 -0.66 5.47 5.98
CA LEU A 84 0.29 5.50 7.09
C LEU A 84 1.66 5.90 6.60
N THR A 85 2.15 7.03 7.13
CA THR A 85 3.47 7.59 6.85
C THR A 85 4.33 7.61 8.11
N PRO A 86 5.67 7.52 8.01
CA PRO A 86 6.53 7.69 9.18
C PRO A 86 6.38 9.10 9.77
N ARG A 87 6.30 9.21 11.09
CA ARG A 87 6.29 10.48 11.83
C ARG A 87 7.70 10.98 12.13
N THR A 88 8.65 10.06 12.17
CA THR A 88 10.08 10.30 12.39
C THR A 88 10.89 9.37 11.49
N GLU A 89 12.17 9.67 11.28
CA GLU A 89 13.06 8.79 10.51
C GLU A 89 13.21 7.39 11.14
N ALA A 90 13.07 7.27 12.47
CA ALA A 90 13.11 5.98 13.15
C ALA A 90 11.89 5.09 12.84
N GLU A 91 10.78 5.68 12.37
CA GLU A 91 9.59 4.94 11.91
C GLU A 91 9.66 4.56 10.42
N ARG A 92 10.67 5.01 9.69
CA ARG A 92 10.82 4.74 8.25
C ARG A 92 10.94 3.24 8.00
N LYS A 93 10.22 2.70 7.01
CA LYS A 93 10.36 1.29 6.60
C LYS A 93 11.84 1.00 6.31
N PRO A 94 12.38 -0.14 6.76
CA PRO A 94 11.66 -1.33 7.24
C PRO A 94 11.36 -1.37 8.76
N ALA A 95 11.44 -0.25 9.49
CA ALA A 95 11.02 -0.24 10.90
C ALA A 95 9.55 -0.68 11.06
N PRO A 96 9.22 -1.54 12.06
CA PRO A 96 7.92 -2.22 12.15
C PRO A 96 6.73 -1.29 12.45
N VAL A 97 7.00 -0.06 12.90
CA VAL A 97 6.01 0.85 13.49
C VAL A 97 4.79 1.08 12.60
N LEU A 98 4.98 1.23 11.29
CA LEU A 98 3.86 1.50 10.38
C LEU A 98 2.91 0.30 10.27
N TRP A 99 3.44 -0.92 10.21
CA TRP A 99 2.66 -2.16 10.20
C TRP A 99 1.98 -2.42 11.55
N GLU A 100 2.61 -2.07 12.67
CA GLU A 100 1.98 -2.15 13.99
C GLU A 100 0.76 -1.23 14.09
N ARG A 101 0.88 0.02 13.61
CA ARG A 101 -0.23 0.98 13.55
C ARG A 101 -1.35 0.49 12.63
N ALA A 102 -1.02 -0.04 11.45
CA ALA A 102 -2.00 -0.67 10.55
C ALA A 102 -2.73 -1.83 11.23
N LYS A 103 -2.02 -2.64 12.02
CA LYS A 103 -2.60 -3.76 12.76
C LYS A 103 -3.56 -3.30 13.85
N ALA A 104 -3.17 -2.30 14.64
CA ALA A 104 -4.03 -1.68 15.65
C ALA A 104 -5.30 -1.08 15.03
N ASN A 105 -5.18 -0.39 13.90
CA ASN A 105 -6.30 0.25 13.20
C ASN A 105 -7.21 -0.73 12.44
N SER A 106 -6.78 -1.99 12.30
CA SER A 106 -7.51 -2.99 11.51
C SER A 106 -8.79 -3.50 12.18
N GLY A 107 -9.03 -3.18 13.45
CA GLY A 107 -10.16 -3.71 14.22
C GLY A 107 -10.10 -5.23 14.38
N GLY A 108 -8.89 -5.78 14.35
CA GLY A 108 -8.67 -7.21 14.18
C GLY A 108 -9.29 -7.66 12.86
N CYS A 109 -8.79 -7.21 11.72
CA CYS A 109 -9.01 -7.88 10.44
C CYS A 109 -7.82 -8.80 10.15
N ARG A 110 -7.99 -9.81 9.28
CA ARG A 110 -6.82 -10.40 8.64
C ARG A 110 -6.20 -9.38 7.71
N LEU A 111 -4.88 -9.27 7.78
CA LEU A 111 -4.09 -8.28 7.08
C LEU A 111 -3.24 -8.95 6.01
N VAL A 112 -3.32 -8.39 4.81
CA VAL A 112 -2.43 -8.68 3.70
C VAL A 112 -1.54 -7.45 3.52
N TYR A 113 -0.25 -7.65 3.26
CA TYR A 113 0.66 -6.58 2.86
C TYR A 113 1.32 -6.94 1.54
N GLU A 114 1.21 -6.06 0.54
CA GLU A 114 1.83 -6.26 -0.78
C GLU A 114 2.85 -5.15 -1.06
N ALA A 115 4.08 -5.52 -1.43
CA ALA A 115 5.17 -4.58 -1.69
C ALA A 115 6.22 -5.18 -2.63
N GLU A 116 7.07 -4.33 -3.22
CA GLU A 116 8.13 -4.74 -4.14
C GLU A 116 9.28 -5.48 -3.44
N THR A 117 9.68 -5.00 -2.25
CA THR A 117 10.94 -5.42 -1.62
C THR A 117 10.75 -6.58 -0.66
N VAL A 118 11.77 -7.44 -0.58
CA VAL A 118 11.77 -8.60 0.33
C VAL A 118 11.73 -8.11 1.78
N GLU A 119 12.55 -7.12 2.11
CA GLU A 119 12.73 -6.58 3.45
C GLU A 119 11.41 -6.09 4.06
N GLU A 120 10.57 -5.43 3.25
CA GLU A 120 9.26 -4.97 3.70
C GLU A 120 8.27 -6.12 3.89
N THR A 121 8.28 -7.10 2.99
CA THR A 121 7.41 -8.28 3.10
C THR A 121 7.80 -9.16 4.29
N GLU A 122 9.09 -9.29 4.60
CA GLU A 122 9.59 -9.98 5.80
C GLU A 122 9.21 -9.26 7.08
N ALA A 123 9.36 -7.93 7.13
CA ALA A 123 8.94 -7.11 8.26
C ALA A 123 7.43 -7.24 8.54
N ALA A 124 6.60 -7.23 7.50
CA ALA A 124 5.16 -7.46 7.63
C ALA A 124 4.84 -8.88 8.09
N ALA A 125 5.50 -9.90 7.52
CA ALA A 125 5.29 -11.30 7.87
C ALA A 125 5.64 -11.58 9.34
N ALA A 126 6.71 -11.00 9.85
CA ALA A 126 7.11 -11.10 11.27
C ALA A 126 6.01 -10.59 12.24
N LEU A 127 5.12 -9.71 11.77
CA LEU A 127 3.99 -9.17 12.54
C LEU A 127 2.67 -9.94 12.32
N GLY A 128 2.71 -11.03 11.54
CA GLY A 128 1.57 -11.90 11.26
C GLY A 128 0.71 -11.47 10.07
N TYR A 129 1.23 -10.62 9.18
CA TYR A 129 0.57 -10.32 7.91
C TYR A 129 0.71 -11.51 6.96
N VAL A 130 -0.28 -11.69 6.09
CA VAL A 130 -0.06 -12.42 4.84
C VAL A 130 0.73 -11.50 3.92
N ALA A 131 2.05 -11.66 3.87
CA ALA A 131 2.92 -10.83 3.05
C ALA A 131 3.04 -11.37 1.63
N TYR A 132 3.02 -10.48 0.64
CA TYR A 132 3.10 -10.81 -0.77
C TYR A 132 4.08 -9.89 -1.48
N GLN A 133 5.16 -10.46 -2.00
CA GLN A 133 6.10 -9.71 -2.83
C GLN A 133 5.57 -9.64 -4.27
N VAL A 134 5.35 -8.43 -4.78
CA VAL A 134 4.90 -8.18 -6.15
C VAL A 134 6.08 -8.25 -7.14
N GLY A 135 5.78 -8.19 -8.44
CA GLY A 135 6.81 -8.14 -9.49
C GLY A 135 7.58 -9.44 -9.76
N GLN A 136 7.19 -10.55 -9.14
CA GLN A 136 7.86 -11.84 -9.31
C GLN A 136 7.43 -12.55 -10.62
N PRO A 137 8.35 -12.97 -11.51
CA PRO A 137 8.03 -13.47 -12.86
C PRO A 137 7.06 -14.67 -12.93
N SER A 138 7.03 -15.51 -11.90
CA SER A 138 6.22 -16.74 -11.85
C SER A 138 5.01 -16.63 -10.92
N ARG A 139 4.64 -15.41 -10.52
CA ARG A 139 3.50 -15.15 -9.64
C ARG A 139 2.54 -14.15 -10.30
N PRO A 140 1.26 -14.15 -9.91
CA PRO A 140 0.38 -13.04 -10.23
C PRO A 140 1.02 -11.68 -9.87
N ALA A 141 0.62 -10.59 -10.54
CA ALA A 141 1.15 -9.26 -10.23
C ALA A 141 0.83 -8.86 -8.77
N TYR A 142 -0.34 -9.25 -8.29
CA TYR A 142 -0.85 -9.03 -6.93
C TYR A 142 -1.48 -10.31 -6.38
N LEU A 143 -1.63 -10.41 -5.05
CA LEU A 143 -2.32 -11.55 -4.45
C LEU A 143 -3.79 -11.59 -4.93
N PRO A 144 -4.27 -12.66 -5.59
CA PRO A 144 -5.62 -12.63 -6.17
C PRO A 144 -6.70 -12.33 -5.13
N ALA A 145 -7.63 -11.41 -5.43
CA ALA A 145 -8.63 -10.96 -4.47
C ALA A 145 -9.49 -12.10 -3.90
N ARG A 146 -9.77 -13.13 -4.71
CA ARG A 146 -10.44 -14.37 -4.26
C ARG A 146 -9.66 -15.12 -3.18
N VAL A 147 -8.33 -15.14 -3.26
CA VAL A 147 -7.48 -15.74 -2.22
C VAL A 147 -7.59 -14.92 -0.93
N ILE A 148 -7.65 -13.60 -1.03
CA ILE A 148 -7.83 -12.70 0.13
C ILE A 148 -9.17 -12.94 0.83
N GLU A 149 -10.26 -13.12 0.07
CA GLU A 149 -11.58 -13.49 0.60
C GLU A 149 -11.51 -14.82 1.38
N LEU A 150 -10.87 -15.84 0.81
CA LEU A 150 -10.73 -17.15 1.46
C LEU A 150 -9.89 -17.07 2.74
N LEU A 151 -8.78 -16.33 2.69
CA LEU A 151 -7.94 -16.10 3.86
C LEU A 151 -8.73 -15.43 4.99
N ALA A 152 -9.66 -14.54 4.68
CA ALA A 152 -10.48 -13.86 5.68
C ALA A 152 -11.42 -14.80 6.46
N GLN A 153 -11.72 -16.00 5.92
CA GLN A 153 -12.61 -16.99 6.55
C GLN A 153 -11.88 -17.95 7.48
N LEU A 154 -10.55 -18.06 7.37
CA LEU A 154 -9.77 -18.98 8.17
C LEU A 154 -9.57 -18.47 9.62
N PRO A 155 -9.44 -19.38 10.61
CA PRO A 155 -9.07 -19.01 11.97
C PRO A 155 -7.76 -18.22 12.01
N ARG A 156 -7.64 -17.33 12.99
CA ARG A 156 -6.44 -16.51 13.18
C ARG A 156 -5.49 -17.08 14.21
#